data_AF-A0AAV2SZP1-F1
#
_entry.id   AF-A0AAV2SZP1-F1
#
_cell.length_a   1.000
_cell.length_b   1.000
_cell.length_c   1.000
_cell.angle_alpha   90.00
_cell.angle_beta   90.00
_cell.angle_gamma   90.00
#
_symmetry.space_group_name_H-M   'P 1'
#
loop_
_entity.id
_entity.type
_entity.pdbx_description
1 polymer ?
#
loop_
_entity_poly.entity_id
_entity_poly.type
_entity_poly.pdbx_seq_one_letter_code
_entity_poly.pdbx_strand_id
1 'polypeptide(L)'
;MKTNLETIVRLYVSKGTWTEELMFQYFYLSNKISTVVRRRSLYYIRIRTDHNCSGYTFSAQNRLGFPHEKKKSEITFVEWSSEPVPRSMFYRARYTYHFDPRSSVASDHTGTVTSLNLAYVFFKPFVTGTPHHVYWYNKDWGFSSSTNPAAFNMLNSTETKSDLIEMDTGVKDVNEIGQIRSVNRKSTLRVWENKEANRITGTDGSFARTGLKLGSTQDIYIPEVCRTFRAESIGMQPSKNYPDIETTGMVLEGNKRIQFNILTNKCFKGSYCYFPLAWVDESVAAERDTLEMIRFRVLRFKKLIPTLAIAFGCVFVALSVGIIATLMTFIWTNRTSTLSLLQESECSSP
;
A
#
# COMPACT_ATOMS: atom_id res chain seq x y z
N MET A 1 -12.11 -14.12 19.55
CA MET A 1 -10.93 -14.81 18.99
C MET A 1 -9.68 -14.07 19.45
N LYS A 2 -8.72 -14.74 20.10
CA LYS A 2 -7.38 -14.17 20.31
C LYS A 2 -6.47 -14.77 19.23
N THR A 3 -5.97 -13.96 18.34
CA THR A 3 -5.06 -14.35 17.26
C THR A 3 -3.64 -13.95 17.65
N ASN A 4 -2.71 -14.91 17.64
CA ASN A 4 -1.28 -14.61 17.68
C ASN A 4 -0.88 -14.33 16.23
N LEU A 5 -0.63 -13.07 15.89
CA LEU A 5 -0.12 -12.67 14.58
C LEU A 5 1.37 -12.39 14.66
N GLU A 6 2.10 -12.99 13.74
CA GLU A 6 3.43 -12.55 13.33
C GLU A 6 3.31 -12.06 11.89
N THR A 7 3.13 -10.76 11.72
CA THR A 7 3.04 -10.12 10.40
C THR A 7 4.40 -9.51 10.05
N ILE A 8 4.94 -9.81 8.87
CA ILE A 8 6.26 -9.31 8.42
C ILE A 8 6.08 -8.44 7.17
N VAL A 9 5.59 -7.21 7.31
CA VAL A 9 5.31 -6.32 6.16
C VAL A 9 6.58 -5.65 5.66
N ARG A 10 7.15 -6.11 4.55
CA ARG A 10 8.30 -5.46 3.88
C ARG A 10 7.87 -4.13 3.24
N LEU A 11 8.59 -3.03 3.51
CA LEU A 11 8.32 -1.68 2.97
C LEU A 11 9.66 -0.99 2.65
N TYR A 12 9.70 -0.19 1.59
CA TYR A 12 10.92 0.53 1.16
C TYR A 12 10.63 2.03 1.11
N VAL A 13 11.51 2.86 1.69
CA VAL A 13 11.34 4.32 1.66
C VAL A 13 12.68 5.07 1.64
N SER A 14 12.75 6.14 0.84
CA SER A 14 13.83 7.12 0.77
C SER A 14 13.29 8.58 0.80
N LYS A 15 14.15 9.57 0.99
CA LYS A 15 13.80 11.00 1.10
C LYS A 15 13.42 11.60 -0.26
N GLY A 16 12.23 12.20 -0.36
CA GLY A 16 11.86 13.02 -1.51
C GLY A 16 10.70 13.97 -1.21
N THR A 17 10.80 15.20 -1.71
CA THR A 17 9.70 16.18 -1.78
C THR A 17 8.96 16.06 -3.11
N TRP A 18 7.67 16.43 -3.12
CA TRP A 18 6.73 16.26 -4.25
C TRP A 18 6.03 17.57 -4.61
N THR A 19 5.50 17.65 -5.83
CA THR A 19 4.63 18.73 -6.33
C THR A 19 3.27 18.17 -6.78
N GLU A 20 2.22 19.00 -6.74
CA GLU A 20 0.80 18.59 -6.77
C GLU A 20 0.32 17.87 -8.05
N GLU A 21 0.89 18.17 -9.23
CA GLU A 21 0.44 17.60 -10.52
C GLU A 21 0.77 16.10 -10.71
N LEU A 22 1.72 15.56 -9.95
CA LEU A 22 2.16 14.16 -10.10
C LEU A 22 1.25 13.15 -9.38
N MET A 23 0.35 13.61 -8.49
CA MET A 23 -0.49 12.71 -7.69
C MET A 23 -1.63 12.06 -8.48
N PHE A 24 -2.17 12.72 -9.51
CA PHE A 24 -3.31 12.21 -10.30
C PHE A 24 -2.94 11.06 -11.25
N GLN A 25 -1.75 11.09 -11.87
CA GLN A 25 -1.27 9.98 -12.72
C GLN A 25 -0.85 8.74 -11.90
N TYR A 26 -0.53 8.94 -10.63
CA TYR A 26 0.02 7.92 -9.74
C TYR A 26 -1.03 6.94 -9.21
N PHE A 27 -2.24 7.42 -8.89
CA PHE A 27 -3.33 6.56 -8.43
C PHE A 27 -3.79 5.55 -9.51
N TYR A 28 -3.78 5.97 -10.78
CA TYR A 28 -4.13 5.12 -11.93
C TYR A 28 -3.12 3.97 -12.13
N LEU A 29 -1.85 4.16 -11.76
CA LEU A 29 -0.77 3.18 -11.93
C LEU A 29 -0.79 2.05 -10.88
N SER A 30 -1.27 2.34 -9.66
CA SER A 30 -1.38 1.34 -8.58
C SER A 30 -2.34 0.18 -8.91
N ASN A 31 -3.35 0.44 -9.75
CA ASN A 31 -4.38 -0.52 -10.12
C ASN A 31 -3.95 -1.57 -11.17
N LYS A 32 -2.71 -1.52 -11.67
CA LYS A 32 -2.20 -2.42 -12.71
C LYS A 32 -1.23 -3.51 -12.22
N ILE A 33 -1.07 -3.68 -10.91
CA ILE A 33 -0.14 -4.67 -10.36
C ILE A 33 -0.76 -6.08 -10.46
N SER A 34 -0.27 -6.85 -11.43
CA SER A 34 -0.51 -8.30 -11.57
C SER A 34 0.50 -9.07 -10.70
N THR A 35 0.02 -10.14 -10.03
CA THR A 35 0.83 -10.99 -9.16
C THR A 35 1.52 -12.12 -9.94
N VAL A 36 2.86 -12.07 -10.01
CA VAL A 36 3.72 -13.17 -10.45
C VAL A 36 4.90 -13.35 -9.48
N VAL A 37 5.03 -14.57 -8.94
CA VAL A 37 6.07 -14.93 -7.97
C VAL A 37 7.32 -15.43 -8.69
N ARG A 38 8.48 -14.79 -8.47
CA ARG A 38 9.80 -15.43 -8.70
C ARG A 38 10.87 -14.92 -7.72
N ARG A 39 11.68 -15.86 -7.22
CA ARG A 39 12.70 -15.70 -6.16
C ARG A 39 13.87 -14.78 -6.56
N ARG A 40 14.28 -13.85 -5.66
CA ARG A 40 15.60 -13.82 -4.95
C ARG A 40 15.87 -12.48 -4.18
N SER A 41 16.31 -12.63 -2.92
CA SER A 41 17.09 -11.72 -2.02
C SER A 41 16.41 -10.47 -1.42
N LEU A 42 16.29 -10.38 -0.07
CA LEU A 42 15.29 -9.54 0.63
C LEU A 42 15.66 -9.05 2.05
N TYR A 43 15.07 -7.92 2.48
CA TYR A 43 15.15 -7.33 3.84
C TYR A 43 13.81 -7.45 4.59
N TYR A 44 13.80 -7.06 5.88
CA TYR A 44 12.76 -7.41 6.85
C TYR A 44 12.20 -6.15 7.54
N ILE A 45 10.96 -6.22 7.99
CA ILE A 45 10.29 -5.30 8.93
C ILE A 45 9.58 -6.18 9.93
N ARG A 46 9.83 -5.95 11.22
CA ARG A 46 9.27 -6.74 12.32
C ARG A 46 8.12 -5.95 12.93
N ILE A 47 6.93 -6.54 12.95
CA ILE A 47 5.80 -5.97 13.70
C ILE A 47 5.94 -6.43 15.15
N ARG A 48 6.12 -5.46 16.05
CA ARG A 48 6.15 -5.71 17.50
C ARG A 48 4.75 -5.47 18.04
N THR A 49 4.16 -6.48 18.67
CA THR A 49 2.91 -6.33 19.40
C THR A 49 3.26 -5.98 20.85
N ASP A 50 2.89 -4.78 21.30
CA ASP A 50 3.13 -4.32 22.67
C ASP A 50 2.17 -4.97 23.66
N HIS A 51 2.29 -6.29 23.84
CA HIS A 51 1.74 -6.98 25.01
C HIS A 51 2.76 -8.02 25.47
N ASN A 52 3.23 -7.89 26.71
CA ASN A 52 3.94 -8.93 27.45
C ASN A 52 3.04 -10.18 27.57
N CYS A 53 3.00 -11.00 26.54
CA CYS A 53 2.48 -12.36 26.59
C CYS A 53 3.68 -13.30 26.56
N SER A 54 4.20 -13.59 27.74
CA SER A 54 5.07 -14.73 27.99
C SER A 54 4.37 -16.03 27.57
N GLY A 55 5.06 -16.88 26.81
CA GLY A 55 4.84 -18.34 26.86
C GLY A 55 4.49 -19.03 25.54
N TYR A 56 5.47 -19.82 25.08
CA TYR A 56 5.37 -21.03 24.23
C TYR A 56 5.22 -20.84 22.72
N THR A 57 6.38 -20.76 22.04
CA THR A 57 6.54 -21.08 20.62
C THR A 57 6.46 -22.60 20.43
N PHE A 58 5.31 -23.12 20.02
CA PHE A 58 5.23 -24.47 19.46
C PHE A 58 5.59 -24.43 17.97
N SER A 59 6.82 -24.81 17.65
CA SER A 59 7.24 -25.09 16.27
C SER A 59 6.81 -26.51 15.90
N ALA A 60 5.55 -26.68 15.48
CA ALA A 60 5.11 -27.88 14.79
C ALA A 60 5.18 -27.60 13.28
N GLN A 61 6.29 -27.98 12.67
CA GLN A 61 6.57 -27.73 11.26
C GLN A 61 5.86 -28.77 10.37
N ASN A 62 4.52 -28.76 10.35
CA ASN A 62 3.78 -29.46 9.32
C ASN A 62 3.81 -28.61 8.04
N ARG A 63 4.77 -28.90 7.15
CA ARG A 63 4.79 -28.40 5.76
C ARG A 63 3.67 -29.05 4.93
N LEU A 64 2.42 -28.87 5.35
CA LEU A 64 1.29 -29.00 4.43
C LEU A 64 1.22 -27.68 3.69
N GLY A 65 1.95 -27.60 2.58
CA GLY A 65 1.87 -26.45 1.68
C GLY A 65 0.45 -26.32 1.18
N PHE A 66 -0.22 -25.22 1.52
CA PHE A 66 -1.54 -24.92 1.00
C PHE A 66 -1.48 -24.71 -0.52
N PRO A 67 -2.60 -24.95 -1.23
CA PRO A 67 -2.85 -24.37 -2.54
C PRO A 67 -2.36 -22.92 -2.61
N HIS A 68 -1.48 -22.61 -3.55
CA HIS A 68 -1.15 -21.23 -3.88
C HIS A 68 -2.32 -20.64 -4.67
N GLU A 69 -2.83 -19.52 -4.17
CA GLU A 69 -3.90 -18.78 -4.81
C GLU A 69 -3.44 -17.39 -5.19
N LYS A 70 -3.86 -16.96 -6.38
CA LYS A 70 -3.69 -15.58 -6.84
C LYS A 70 -4.87 -14.77 -6.35
N LYS A 71 -4.58 -13.83 -5.45
CA LYS A 71 -5.52 -12.77 -5.08
C LYS A 71 -5.57 -11.76 -6.22
N LYS A 72 -6.77 -11.50 -6.72
CA LYS A 72 -7.09 -10.38 -7.60
C LYS A 72 -7.89 -9.37 -6.78
N SER A 73 -7.40 -8.15 -6.69
CA SER A 73 -8.12 -7.01 -6.12
C SER A 73 -8.74 -6.19 -7.24
N GLU A 74 -10.01 -5.86 -7.11
CA GLU A 74 -10.74 -5.00 -8.02
C GLU A 74 -11.38 -3.86 -7.23
N ILE A 75 -11.12 -2.62 -7.64
CA ILE A 75 -11.82 -1.47 -7.06
C ILE A 75 -13.19 -1.38 -7.74
N THR A 76 -14.25 -1.59 -6.96
CA THR A 76 -15.62 -1.63 -7.47
C THR A 76 -16.34 -0.29 -7.33
N PHE A 77 -15.82 0.60 -6.50
CA PHE A 77 -16.40 1.91 -6.24
C PHE A 77 -15.30 2.91 -5.90
N VAL A 78 -15.38 4.11 -6.45
CA VAL A 78 -14.54 5.26 -6.11
C VAL A 78 -15.39 6.51 -6.10
N GLU A 79 -15.28 7.30 -5.03
CA GLU A 79 -15.89 8.62 -4.87
C GLU A 79 -14.85 9.56 -4.26
N TRP A 80 -14.87 10.83 -4.66
CA TRP A 80 -13.94 11.84 -4.16
C TRP A 80 -14.69 12.83 -3.28
N SER A 81 -14.02 13.40 -2.28
CA SER A 81 -14.57 14.53 -1.51
C SER A 81 -14.90 15.71 -2.43
N SER A 82 -15.96 16.46 -2.16
CA SER A 82 -16.47 17.55 -3.01
C SER A 82 -15.60 18.82 -3.07
N GLU A 83 -14.47 18.85 -2.37
CA GLU A 83 -13.52 19.98 -2.42
C GLU A 83 -12.89 20.11 -3.84
N PRO A 84 -12.56 21.34 -4.32
CA PRO A 84 -11.96 21.55 -5.64
C PRO A 84 -10.69 20.72 -5.88
N VAL A 85 -9.91 20.52 -4.82
CA VAL A 85 -8.80 19.56 -4.78
C VAL A 85 -9.14 18.53 -3.69
N PRO A 86 -9.56 17.31 -4.06
CA PRO A 86 -10.16 16.38 -3.12
C PRO A 86 -9.13 15.88 -2.10
N ARG A 87 -9.38 16.15 -0.82
CA ARG A 87 -8.55 15.68 0.30
C ARG A 87 -8.73 14.19 0.59
N SER A 88 -9.94 13.66 0.39
CA SER A 88 -10.26 12.26 0.67
C SER A 88 -10.73 11.56 -0.59
N MET A 89 -10.34 10.29 -0.72
CA MET A 89 -10.95 9.32 -1.61
C MET A 89 -11.71 8.29 -0.79
N PHE A 90 -12.93 7.98 -1.20
CA PHE A 90 -13.70 6.85 -0.73
C PHE A 90 -13.63 5.73 -1.76
N TYR A 91 -13.31 4.51 -1.35
CA TYR A 91 -13.32 3.37 -2.25
C TYR A 91 -13.86 2.10 -1.61
N ARG A 92 -14.30 1.18 -2.45
CA ARG A 92 -14.55 -0.21 -2.07
C ARG A 92 -13.69 -1.14 -2.90
N ALA A 93 -13.03 -2.07 -2.23
CA ALA A 93 -12.25 -3.11 -2.87
C ALA A 93 -12.98 -4.45 -2.75
N ARG A 94 -13.09 -5.14 -3.88
CA ARG A 94 -13.47 -6.55 -3.96
C ARG A 94 -12.21 -7.39 -4.09
N TYR A 95 -12.11 -8.44 -3.29
CA TYR A 95 -11.07 -9.44 -3.39
C TYR A 95 -11.64 -10.75 -3.91
N THR A 96 -11.05 -11.28 -4.98
CA THR A 96 -11.33 -12.62 -5.49
C THR A 96 -10.06 -13.45 -5.44
N TYR A 97 -10.19 -14.70 -5.01
CA TYR A 97 -9.07 -15.63 -4.97
C TYR A 97 -9.23 -16.68 -6.06
N HIS A 98 -8.16 -16.93 -6.80
CA HIS A 98 -8.11 -17.91 -7.88
C HIS A 98 -7.01 -18.92 -7.61
N PHE A 99 -7.34 -20.20 -7.63
CA PHE A 99 -6.37 -21.28 -7.46
C PHE A 99 -5.35 -21.30 -8.62
N ASP A 100 -4.06 -21.36 -8.29
CA ASP A 100 -2.96 -21.51 -9.26
C ASP A 100 -2.29 -22.88 -9.10
N PRO A 101 -2.61 -23.87 -9.96
CA PRO A 101 -2.04 -25.21 -9.85
C PRO A 101 -0.53 -25.24 -10.07
N ARG A 102 0.05 -24.27 -10.80
CA ARG A 102 1.49 -24.27 -11.12
C ARG A 102 2.34 -23.82 -9.95
N SER A 103 1.77 -22.98 -9.09
CA SER A 103 2.43 -22.51 -7.88
C SER A 103 2.13 -23.42 -6.68
N SER A 104 1.17 -24.34 -6.81
CA SER A 104 0.66 -25.18 -5.71
C SER A 104 1.37 -26.53 -5.61
N VAL A 105 1.41 -27.10 -4.41
CA VAL A 105 1.96 -28.46 -4.17
C VAL A 105 1.10 -29.54 -4.82
N ALA A 106 -0.23 -29.34 -4.85
CA ALA A 106 -1.20 -30.24 -5.46
C ALA A 106 -2.47 -29.46 -5.86
N SER A 107 -3.40 -30.12 -6.57
CA SER A 107 -4.74 -29.59 -6.82
C SER A 107 -5.53 -29.48 -5.51
N ASP A 108 -6.34 -28.43 -5.37
CA ASP A 108 -7.25 -28.22 -4.25
C ASP A 108 -8.46 -29.17 -4.25
N HIS A 109 -8.77 -29.79 -5.39
CA HIS A 109 -9.80 -30.81 -5.55
C HIS A 109 -9.29 -32.25 -5.35
N THR A 110 -7.98 -32.44 -5.16
CA THR A 110 -7.40 -33.76 -4.93
C THR A 110 -6.67 -33.83 -3.59
N GLY A 111 -6.42 -35.07 -3.13
CA GLY A 111 -5.87 -35.31 -1.80
C GLY A 111 -6.89 -35.14 -0.68
N THR A 112 -6.45 -35.41 0.55
CA THR A 112 -7.28 -35.31 1.74
C THR A 112 -6.57 -34.50 2.81
N VAL A 113 -7.31 -33.59 3.42
CA VAL A 113 -6.90 -32.83 4.61
C VAL A 113 -7.93 -33.07 5.69
N THR A 114 -7.46 -33.19 6.93
CA THR A 114 -8.32 -33.26 8.10
C THR A 114 -8.11 -31.99 8.91
N SER A 115 -9.18 -31.25 9.17
CA SER A 115 -9.15 -30.02 9.96
C SER A 115 -10.31 -30.00 10.95
N LEU A 116 -10.30 -29.02 11.86
CA LEU A 116 -11.39 -28.84 12.80
C LEU A 116 -12.68 -28.45 12.05
N ASN A 117 -13.78 -29.11 12.39
CA ASN A 117 -15.09 -28.80 11.86
C ASN A 117 -15.64 -27.55 12.53
N LEU A 118 -15.50 -26.39 11.88
CA LEU A 118 -15.91 -25.10 12.43
C LEU A 118 -17.43 -24.99 12.68
N ALA A 119 -18.25 -25.77 11.98
CA ALA A 119 -19.70 -25.78 12.18
C ALA A 119 -20.13 -26.65 13.38
N TYR A 120 -19.49 -27.83 13.54
CA TYR A 120 -19.90 -28.84 14.52
C TYR A 120 -18.75 -29.30 15.41
N VAL A 121 -18.00 -28.36 15.98
CA VAL A 121 -16.86 -28.64 16.88
C VAL A 121 -17.25 -29.61 18.02
N PHE A 122 -18.52 -29.58 18.47
CA PHE A 122 -18.99 -30.39 19.59
C PHE A 122 -19.36 -31.84 19.25
N PHE A 123 -19.93 -32.11 18.06
CA PHE A 123 -20.47 -33.43 17.71
C PHE A 123 -19.57 -34.22 16.76
N LYS A 124 -18.92 -33.52 15.82
CA LYS A 124 -17.98 -34.11 14.87
C LYS A 124 -16.80 -33.16 14.73
N PRO A 125 -15.87 -33.16 15.70
CA PRO A 125 -14.86 -32.09 15.87
C PRO A 125 -13.93 -31.97 14.68
N PHE A 126 -13.78 -33.02 13.87
CA PHE A 126 -12.92 -33.01 12.70
C PHE A 126 -13.72 -33.34 11.44
N VAL A 127 -13.34 -32.69 10.35
CA VAL A 127 -13.83 -32.97 9.00
C VAL A 127 -12.64 -33.34 8.12
N THR A 128 -12.80 -34.41 7.34
CA THR A 128 -11.83 -34.85 6.35
C THR A 128 -12.43 -34.67 4.97
N GLY A 129 -11.69 -34.07 4.05
CA GLY A 129 -12.12 -33.84 2.68
C GLY A 129 -11.00 -33.27 1.84
N THR A 130 -11.31 -32.89 0.61
CA THR A 130 -10.35 -32.15 -0.23
C THR A 130 -10.06 -30.78 0.38
N PRO A 131 -8.88 -30.17 0.10
CA PRO A 131 -8.60 -28.80 0.52
C PRO A 131 -9.72 -27.84 0.16
N HIS A 132 -10.24 -27.91 -1.07
CA HIS A 132 -11.35 -27.09 -1.52
C HIS A 132 -12.60 -27.25 -0.64
N HIS A 133 -12.97 -28.49 -0.31
CA HIS A 133 -14.14 -28.77 0.52
C HIS A 133 -13.96 -28.35 1.99
N VAL A 134 -12.76 -28.47 2.54
CA VAL A 134 -12.51 -28.12 3.94
C VAL A 134 -12.39 -26.60 4.13
N TYR A 135 -11.82 -25.89 3.15
CA TYR A 135 -11.41 -24.49 3.29
C TYR A 135 -12.31 -23.48 2.58
N TRP A 136 -12.85 -23.84 1.40
CA TRP A 136 -13.59 -22.91 0.53
C TRP A 136 -15.08 -23.21 0.43
N TYR A 137 -15.48 -24.47 0.51
CA TYR A 137 -16.84 -24.86 0.19
C TYR A 137 -17.34 -25.97 1.11
N ASN A 138 -18.39 -25.71 1.90
CA ASN A 138 -19.07 -26.79 2.59
C ASN A 138 -20.57 -26.64 2.48
N LYS A 139 -21.20 -27.40 1.59
CA LYS A 139 -22.66 -27.40 1.36
C LYS A 139 -23.37 -28.55 2.10
N ASP A 140 -22.63 -29.50 2.66
CA ASP A 140 -23.19 -30.69 3.33
C ASP A 140 -23.76 -30.40 4.73
N TRP A 141 -23.75 -29.13 5.14
CA TRP A 141 -24.26 -28.71 6.43
C TRP A 141 -25.69 -28.22 6.25
N GLY A 142 -26.67 -29.01 6.71
CA GLY A 142 -28.12 -28.74 6.64
C GLY A 142 -28.62 -27.46 7.32
N PHE A 143 -27.79 -26.42 7.42
CA PHE A 143 -28.20 -25.04 7.62
C PHE A 143 -28.77 -24.50 6.30
N SER A 144 -29.87 -23.75 6.40
CA SER A 144 -30.37 -22.89 5.32
C SER A 144 -29.19 -22.14 4.67
N SER A 145 -29.18 -22.08 3.34
CA SER A 145 -28.12 -21.66 2.39
C SER A 145 -27.38 -20.32 2.65
N SER A 146 -27.61 -19.66 3.78
CA SER A 146 -27.09 -18.34 4.13
C SER A 146 -25.82 -18.34 5.01
N THR A 147 -25.43 -19.46 5.62
CA THR A 147 -24.23 -19.52 6.48
C THR A 147 -23.39 -20.76 6.21
N ASN A 148 -22.46 -20.66 5.25
CA ASN A 148 -21.38 -21.64 5.07
C ASN A 148 -20.14 -21.18 5.86
N PRO A 149 -19.87 -21.69 7.08
CA PRO A 149 -18.69 -21.33 7.88
C PRO A 149 -17.40 -22.02 7.38
N ALA A 150 -17.21 -22.12 6.06
CA ALA A 150 -15.92 -22.50 5.49
C ALA A 150 -14.92 -21.38 5.78
N ALA A 151 -13.75 -21.74 6.33
CA ALA A 151 -12.80 -20.81 6.93
C ALA A 151 -12.41 -19.64 5.99
N PHE A 152 -12.29 -19.91 4.70
CA PHE A 152 -11.84 -18.93 3.71
C PHE A 152 -12.94 -18.44 2.78
N ASN A 153 -14.13 -19.06 2.79
CA ASN A 153 -15.28 -18.51 2.07
C ASN A 153 -15.67 -17.12 2.60
N MET A 154 -15.37 -16.83 3.86
CA MET A 154 -15.53 -15.49 4.44
C MET A 154 -14.57 -14.45 3.82
N LEU A 155 -13.47 -14.86 3.19
CA LEU A 155 -12.52 -13.96 2.53
C LEU A 155 -12.93 -13.60 1.10
N ASN A 156 -13.79 -14.39 0.46
CA ASN A 156 -14.38 -14.03 -0.82
C ASN A 156 -15.42 -12.92 -0.59
N SER A 157 -15.04 -11.68 -0.87
CA SER A 157 -15.94 -10.53 -0.70
C SER A 157 -16.89 -10.41 -1.89
N THR A 158 -18.19 -10.27 -1.65
CA THR A 158 -19.14 -9.71 -2.63
C THR A 158 -19.12 -8.19 -2.55
N GLU A 159 -19.63 -7.49 -3.58
CA GLU A 159 -19.70 -6.00 -3.58
C GLU A 159 -20.40 -5.46 -2.33
N THR A 160 -21.47 -6.12 -1.92
CA THR A 160 -22.28 -5.78 -0.74
C THR A 160 -21.61 -6.03 0.61
N LYS A 161 -20.47 -6.74 0.65
CA LYS A 161 -19.72 -7.06 1.87
C LYS A 161 -18.40 -6.28 1.98
N SER A 162 -18.07 -5.46 0.99
CA SER A 162 -16.83 -4.67 1.00
C SER A 162 -16.98 -3.41 1.86
N ASP A 163 -15.98 -3.17 2.71
CA ASP A 163 -15.93 -1.96 3.53
C ASP A 163 -15.72 -0.72 2.66
N LEU A 164 -16.42 0.37 2.99
CA LEU A 164 -16.15 1.69 2.42
C LEU A 164 -14.96 2.31 3.16
N ILE A 165 -13.81 2.38 2.50
CA ILE A 165 -12.59 2.94 3.07
C ILE A 165 -12.48 4.40 2.63
N GLU A 166 -12.31 5.29 3.60
CA GLU A 166 -11.91 6.67 3.35
C GLU A 166 -10.40 6.79 3.56
N MET A 167 -9.71 7.23 2.52
CA MET A 167 -8.25 7.37 2.47
C MET A 167 -7.87 8.81 2.12
N ASP A 168 -6.87 9.34 2.81
CA ASP A 168 -6.35 10.68 2.55
C ASP A 168 -5.47 10.66 1.29
N THR A 169 -5.70 11.62 0.40
CA THR A 169 -5.03 11.75 -0.90
C THR A 169 -3.63 12.33 -0.78
N GLY A 170 -3.27 12.89 0.38
CA GLY A 170 -1.98 13.55 0.60
C GLY A 170 -1.89 14.95 -0.02
N VAL A 171 -3.01 15.51 -0.51
CA VAL A 171 -3.04 16.84 -1.17
C VAL A 171 -2.53 17.94 -0.24
N LYS A 172 -2.92 17.90 1.04
CA LYS A 172 -2.53 18.92 2.03
C LYS A 172 -1.18 18.60 2.67
N ASP A 173 -0.86 17.31 2.82
CA ASP A 173 0.42 16.83 3.35
C ASP A 173 0.74 15.46 2.75
N VAL A 174 1.84 15.37 2.01
CA VAL A 174 2.29 14.13 1.36
C VAL A 174 2.58 13.01 2.36
N ASN A 175 2.86 13.32 3.63
CA ASN A 175 3.06 12.31 4.67
C ASN A 175 1.76 11.66 5.14
N GLU A 176 0.61 12.24 4.77
CA GLU A 176 -0.72 11.70 5.05
C GLU A 176 -1.26 10.87 3.87
N ILE A 177 -0.53 10.75 2.76
CA ILE A 177 -0.96 9.92 1.62
C ILE A 177 -1.23 8.48 2.07
N GLY A 178 -2.37 7.95 1.65
CA GLY A 178 -2.75 6.57 1.95
C GLY A 178 -3.23 6.34 3.39
N GLN A 179 -3.25 7.36 4.25
CA GLN A 179 -3.75 7.24 5.61
C GLN A 179 -5.26 6.98 5.59
N ILE A 180 -5.70 5.96 6.31
CA ILE A 180 -7.11 5.64 6.47
C ILE A 180 -7.71 6.58 7.50
N ARG A 181 -8.70 7.37 7.09
CA ARG A 181 -9.44 8.31 7.95
C ARG A 181 -10.65 7.65 8.59
N SER A 182 -11.35 6.80 7.83
CA SER A 182 -12.52 6.09 8.32
C SER A 182 -12.78 4.80 7.56
N VAL A 183 -13.44 3.86 8.24
CA VAL A 183 -13.95 2.61 7.68
C VAL A 183 -15.45 2.59 7.91
N ASN A 184 -16.23 2.46 6.84
CA ASN A 184 -17.69 2.58 6.87
C ASN A 184 -18.15 3.87 7.56
N ARG A 185 -17.47 4.99 7.25
CA ARG A 185 -17.72 6.33 7.81
C ARG A 185 -17.50 6.44 9.33
N LYS A 186 -16.77 5.49 9.92
CA LYS A 186 -16.40 5.51 11.34
C LYS A 186 -14.88 5.56 11.46
N SER A 187 -14.38 6.49 12.27
CA SER A 187 -12.95 6.62 12.58
C SER A 187 -12.47 5.68 13.70
N THR A 188 -13.41 4.96 14.32
CA THR A 188 -13.13 4.00 15.40
C THR A 188 -13.97 2.73 15.22
N LEU A 189 -13.39 1.61 15.59
CA LEU A 189 -14.06 0.32 15.71
C LEU A 189 -14.85 0.24 17.01
N ARG A 190 -15.70 -0.78 17.12
CA ARG A 190 -16.43 -1.13 18.35
C ARG A 190 -16.25 -2.61 18.72
N VAL A 191 -15.12 -3.18 18.30
CA VAL A 191 -14.83 -4.62 18.42
C VAL A 191 -14.11 -4.92 19.74
N TRP A 192 -13.29 -3.99 20.21
CA TRP A 192 -12.46 -4.14 21.39
C TRP A 192 -13.04 -3.35 22.58
N GLU A 193 -12.74 -3.77 23.80
CA GLU A 193 -13.14 -3.00 24.99
C GLU A 193 -12.30 -1.72 25.14
N ASN A 194 -11.03 -1.81 24.76
CA ASN A 194 -10.08 -0.70 24.87
C ASN A 194 -10.24 0.29 23.70
N LYS A 195 -10.34 1.59 24.03
CA LYS A 195 -10.48 2.67 23.03
C LYS A 195 -9.30 2.76 22.07
N GLU A 196 -8.08 2.52 22.54
CA GLU A 196 -6.86 2.52 21.72
C GLU A 196 -6.87 1.37 20.71
N ALA A 197 -7.29 0.18 21.14
CA ALA A 197 -7.40 -1.00 20.26
C ALA A 197 -8.47 -0.82 19.16
N ASN A 198 -9.46 0.05 19.40
CA ASN A 198 -10.46 0.41 18.41
C ASN A 198 -10.05 1.55 17.48
N ARG A 199 -8.89 2.19 17.70
CA ARG A 199 -8.47 3.29 16.83
C ARG A 199 -8.12 2.75 15.43
N ILE A 200 -8.63 3.43 14.41
CA ILE A 200 -8.26 3.20 13.01
C ILE A 200 -7.23 4.27 12.66
N THR A 201 -5.96 3.89 12.64
CA THR A 201 -4.84 4.75 12.21
C THR A 201 -3.93 4.00 11.26
N GLY A 202 -3.17 4.75 10.47
CA GLY A 202 -2.20 4.19 9.55
C GLY A 202 -2.70 4.06 8.13
N THR A 203 -1.91 3.39 7.30
CA THR A 203 -2.29 3.02 5.92
C THR A 203 -2.87 1.60 5.90
N ASP A 204 -3.32 1.13 4.75
CA ASP A 204 -3.67 -0.28 4.51
C ASP A 204 -2.44 -1.19 4.31
N GLY A 205 -1.23 -0.62 4.37
CA GLY A 205 0.03 -1.30 4.08
C GLY A 205 0.43 -1.28 2.60
N SER A 206 -0.35 -0.66 1.71
CA SER A 206 0.01 -0.44 0.30
C SER A 206 0.95 0.77 0.11
N PHE A 207 0.91 1.69 1.07
CA PHE A 207 1.76 2.88 1.14
C PHE A 207 2.48 2.95 2.47
N ALA A 208 3.75 3.34 2.41
CA ALA A 208 4.54 3.76 3.56
C ALA A 208 4.68 5.29 3.53
N ARG A 209 4.80 5.91 4.71
CA ARG A 209 5.10 7.34 4.81
C ARG A 209 6.36 7.68 4.01
N THR A 210 6.38 8.82 3.32
CA THR A 210 7.58 9.27 2.61
C THR A 210 8.69 9.64 3.60
N GLY A 211 9.95 9.31 3.28
CA GLY A 211 11.10 9.62 4.13
C GLY A 211 11.22 8.83 5.45
N LEU A 212 10.66 7.62 5.57
CA LEU A 212 10.92 6.74 6.73
C LEU A 212 12.43 6.58 6.95
N LYS A 213 12.84 6.70 8.22
CA LYS A 213 14.21 6.46 8.68
C LYS A 213 14.30 5.08 9.33
N LEU A 214 15.50 4.55 9.52
CA LEU A 214 15.69 3.37 10.36
C LEU A 214 15.17 3.62 11.78
N GLY A 215 14.46 2.65 12.38
CA GLY A 215 13.80 2.76 13.67
C GLY A 215 12.52 3.60 13.67
N SER A 216 12.07 4.11 12.52
CA SER A 216 10.77 4.78 12.43
C SER A 216 9.64 3.77 12.41
N THR A 217 8.50 4.18 12.96
CA THR A 217 7.31 3.34 13.04
C THR A 217 6.21 3.82 12.12
N GLN A 218 5.48 2.88 11.53
CA GLN A 218 4.30 3.14 10.71
C GLN A 218 3.14 2.31 11.23
N ASP A 219 2.01 2.96 11.47
CA ASP A 219 0.76 2.26 11.75
C ASP A 219 0.18 1.70 10.45
N ILE A 220 -0.36 0.48 10.51
CA ILE A 220 -0.99 -0.26 9.41
C ILE A 220 -2.31 -0.83 9.92
N TYR A 221 -3.42 -0.44 9.32
CA TYR A 221 -4.73 -1.03 9.59
C TYR A 221 -4.92 -2.27 8.72
N ILE A 222 -5.26 -3.39 9.35
CA ILE A 222 -5.50 -4.66 8.66
C ILE A 222 -6.98 -5.04 8.82
N PRO A 223 -7.81 -4.84 7.78
CA PRO A 223 -9.24 -5.13 7.83
C PRO A 223 -9.55 -6.57 8.26
N GLU A 224 -8.77 -7.56 7.79
CA GLU A 224 -9.03 -8.98 8.09
C GLU A 224 -8.81 -9.34 9.56
N VAL A 225 -8.12 -8.49 10.32
CA VAL A 225 -7.84 -8.68 11.75
C VAL A 225 -8.60 -7.65 12.61
N CYS A 226 -9.34 -6.74 11.97
CA CYS A 226 -10.14 -5.70 12.62
C CYS A 226 -9.33 -4.86 13.63
N ARG A 227 -8.10 -4.46 13.29
CA ARG A 227 -7.26 -3.60 14.15
C ARG A 227 -6.08 -2.98 13.40
N THR A 228 -5.53 -1.92 14.00
CA THR A 228 -4.24 -1.34 13.63
C THR A 228 -3.07 -2.05 14.32
N PHE A 229 -1.97 -2.18 13.58
CA PHE A 229 -0.67 -2.68 14.03
C PHE A 229 0.40 -1.63 13.79
N ARG A 230 1.43 -1.63 14.65
CA ARG A 230 2.61 -0.79 14.46
C ARG A 230 3.74 -1.60 13.85
N ALA A 231 4.16 -1.21 12.65
CA ALA A 231 5.35 -1.72 11.99
C ALA A 231 6.56 -0.84 12.33
N GLU A 232 7.74 -1.45 12.49
CA GLU A 232 8.99 -0.76 12.76
C GLU A 232 10.02 -1.05 11.67
N SER A 233 10.68 -0.02 11.16
CA SER A 233 11.75 -0.20 10.17
C SER A 233 13.02 -0.71 10.84
N ILE A 234 13.49 -1.88 10.40
CA ILE A 234 14.67 -2.56 10.98
C ILE A 234 15.86 -2.63 10.03
N GLY A 235 15.72 -2.14 8.79
CA GLY A 235 16.80 -2.03 7.82
C GLY A 235 16.39 -1.22 6.60
N MET A 236 17.39 -0.79 5.81
CA MET A 236 17.17 -0.16 4.50
C MET A 236 17.89 -0.97 3.42
N GLN A 237 17.14 -1.55 2.48
CA GLN A 237 17.70 -2.22 1.31
C GLN A 237 17.59 -1.33 0.09
N PRO A 238 18.71 -0.88 -0.48
CA PRO A 238 18.66 -0.27 -1.78
C PRO A 238 18.32 -1.34 -2.84
N SER A 239 17.32 -1.07 -3.66
CA SER A 239 17.00 -1.76 -4.89
C SER A 239 18.19 -1.64 -5.82
N LYS A 240 18.84 -2.77 -6.11
CA LYS A 240 20.05 -2.82 -6.95
C LYS A 240 19.84 -2.15 -8.32
N ASN A 241 18.64 -2.24 -8.86
CA ASN A 241 18.33 -1.77 -10.22
C ASN A 241 17.57 -0.43 -10.23
N TYR A 242 16.96 -0.03 -9.10
CA TYR A 242 16.04 1.10 -9.04
C TYR A 242 16.14 1.91 -7.73
N PRO A 243 17.30 2.48 -7.39
CA PRO A 243 17.52 3.18 -6.11
C PRO A 243 16.59 4.39 -5.92
N ASP A 244 16.18 5.04 -7.00
CA ASP A 244 15.36 6.25 -6.94
C ASP A 244 13.87 5.98 -6.63
N ILE A 245 13.36 4.76 -6.87
CA ILE A 245 11.94 4.40 -6.68
C ILE A 245 11.56 4.39 -5.20
N GLU A 246 12.52 4.12 -4.32
CA GLU A 246 12.31 4.08 -2.87
C GLU A 246 11.84 5.43 -2.32
N THR A 247 12.12 6.54 -3.00
CA THR A 247 11.70 7.87 -2.54
C THR A 247 10.18 8.08 -2.55
N THR A 248 9.44 7.15 -3.16
CA THR A 248 8.02 7.31 -3.41
C THR A 248 7.12 6.89 -2.26
N GLY A 249 7.61 6.12 -1.30
CA GLY A 249 6.78 5.50 -0.26
C GLY A 249 5.93 4.31 -0.76
N MET A 250 6.05 3.91 -2.02
CA MET A 250 5.37 2.71 -2.53
C MET A 250 5.98 1.45 -1.96
N VAL A 251 5.11 0.48 -1.69
CA VAL A 251 5.51 -0.87 -1.32
C VAL A 251 5.82 -1.65 -2.58
N LEU A 252 7.11 -1.79 -2.88
CA LEU A 252 7.57 -2.53 -4.06
C LEU A 252 7.55 -4.04 -3.86
N GLU A 253 7.74 -4.48 -2.62
CA GLU A 253 7.56 -5.87 -2.25
C GLU A 253 7.05 -5.91 -0.82
N GLY A 254 6.02 -6.71 -0.58
CA GLY A 254 5.37 -6.89 0.70
C GLY A 254 5.12 -8.37 0.97
N ASN A 255 5.15 -8.75 2.24
CA ASN A 255 4.79 -10.08 2.69
C ASN A 255 3.90 -9.94 3.92
N LYS A 256 2.87 -10.77 4.05
CA LYS A 256 1.94 -10.74 5.17
C LYS A 256 1.56 -12.16 5.47
N ARG A 257 2.00 -12.65 6.63
CA ARG A 257 1.63 -13.97 7.12
C ARG A 257 0.62 -13.84 8.24
N ILE A 258 -0.50 -14.55 8.13
CA ILE A 258 -1.54 -14.60 9.16
C ILE A 258 -1.82 -16.05 9.48
N GLN A 259 -1.79 -16.41 10.77
CA GLN A 259 -2.21 -17.71 11.25
C GLN A 259 -3.60 -17.62 11.90
N PHE A 260 -4.49 -18.50 11.45
CA PHE A 260 -5.83 -18.63 11.99
C PHE A 260 -5.84 -19.77 13.02
N ASN A 261 -6.24 -19.42 14.24
CA ASN A 261 -6.35 -20.35 15.35
C ASN A 261 -7.76 -20.30 15.93
N ILE A 262 -8.22 -21.43 16.46
CA ILE A 262 -9.47 -21.50 17.24
C ILE A 262 -9.18 -21.92 18.66
N LEU A 263 -9.78 -21.23 19.62
CA LEU A 263 -9.73 -21.61 21.02
C LEU A 263 -10.70 -22.78 21.24
N THR A 264 -10.20 -23.90 21.72
CA THR A 264 -10.99 -25.10 22.02
C THR A 264 -10.52 -25.72 23.33
N ASN A 265 -11.40 -26.42 24.04
CA ASN A 265 -11.08 -27.18 25.25
C ASN A 265 -10.78 -28.67 24.98
N LYS A 266 -10.60 -29.04 23.71
CA LYS A 266 -10.51 -30.43 23.26
C LYS A 266 -9.11 -30.91 22.86
N CYS A 267 -8.03 -30.17 23.13
CA CYS A 267 -6.69 -30.65 22.77
C CYS A 267 -6.26 -31.89 23.55
N PHE A 268 -6.02 -31.75 24.86
CA PHE A 268 -5.54 -32.84 25.72
C PHE A 268 -6.17 -32.70 27.11
N LYS A 269 -6.76 -33.78 27.65
CA LYS A 269 -7.30 -33.85 29.02
C LYS A 269 -8.22 -32.67 29.44
N GLY A 270 -8.99 -32.10 28.51
CA GLY A 270 -9.94 -31.01 28.80
C GLY A 270 -9.32 -29.61 28.97
N SER A 271 -8.02 -29.43 28.71
CA SER A 271 -7.39 -28.10 28.76
C SER A 271 -7.75 -27.25 27.54
N TYR A 272 -7.90 -25.95 27.76
CA TYR A 272 -8.01 -24.96 26.68
C TYR A 272 -6.69 -24.86 25.89
N CYS A 273 -6.80 -24.75 24.58
CA CYS A 273 -5.69 -24.60 23.66
C CYS A 273 -6.10 -23.80 22.43
N TYR A 274 -5.11 -23.21 21.76
CA TYR A 274 -5.27 -22.64 20.43
C TYR A 274 -4.93 -23.69 19.39
N PHE A 275 -5.95 -24.26 18.75
CA PHE A 275 -5.76 -25.22 17.67
C PHE A 275 -5.48 -24.46 16.37
N PRO A 276 -4.33 -24.69 15.71
CA PRO A 276 -4.01 -24.03 14.45
C PRO A 276 -4.83 -24.62 13.32
N LEU A 277 -5.60 -23.79 12.63
CA LEU A 277 -6.39 -24.20 11.48
C LEU A 277 -5.55 -24.16 10.21
N ALA A 278 -4.93 -23.01 9.96
CA ALA A 278 -4.17 -22.72 8.76
C ALA A 278 -3.35 -21.44 8.97
N TRP A 279 -2.38 -21.22 8.10
CA TRP A 279 -1.77 -19.91 7.91
C TRP A 279 -1.82 -19.54 6.43
N VAL A 280 -1.94 -18.25 6.15
CA VAL A 280 -1.94 -17.67 4.81
C VAL A 280 -0.75 -16.74 4.71
N ASP A 281 -0.10 -16.78 3.56
CA ASP A 281 1.02 -15.92 3.23
C ASP A 281 0.68 -15.14 1.96
N GLU A 282 0.36 -13.86 2.16
CA GLU A 282 0.07 -12.91 1.11
C GLU A 282 1.37 -12.18 0.76
N SER A 283 1.86 -12.40 -0.45
CA SER A 283 3.07 -11.73 -0.95
C SER A 283 2.76 -10.93 -2.20
N VAL A 284 3.27 -9.71 -2.27
CA VAL A 284 3.25 -8.87 -3.45
C VAL A 284 4.68 -8.49 -3.82
N ALA A 285 4.97 -8.49 -5.11
CA ALA A 285 6.22 -7.98 -5.67
C ALA A 285 5.87 -7.22 -6.94
N ALA A 286 6.39 -6.00 -7.08
CA ALA A 286 6.21 -5.19 -8.26
C ALA A 286 6.93 -5.85 -9.44
N GLU A 287 6.21 -6.06 -10.53
CA GLU A 287 6.78 -6.58 -11.78
C GLU A 287 7.76 -5.55 -12.38
N ARG A 288 8.72 -6.07 -13.15
CA ARG A 288 9.76 -5.24 -13.78
C ARG A 288 9.16 -4.14 -14.66
N ASP A 289 8.12 -4.46 -15.42
CA ASP A 289 7.47 -3.50 -16.32
C ASP A 289 6.78 -2.38 -15.52
N THR A 290 6.18 -2.70 -14.37
CA THR A 290 5.62 -1.70 -13.44
C THR A 290 6.71 -0.80 -12.87
N LEU A 291 7.85 -1.38 -12.45
CA LEU A 291 8.99 -0.62 -11.94
C LEU A 291 9.58 0.30 -13.01
N GLU A 292 9.70 -0.17 -14.25
CA GLU A 292 10.16 0.64 -15.38
C GLU A 292 9.17 1.75 -15.72
N MET A 293 7.87 1.48 -15.64
CA MET A 293 6.82 2.47 -15.82
C MET A 293 6.87 3.57 -14.76
N ILE A 294 7.01 3.20 -13.47
CA ILE A 294 7.17 4.15 -12.36
C ILE A 294 8.44 4.98 -12.58
N ARG A 295 9.56 4.34 -12.91
CA ARG A 295 10.82 5.04 -13.17
C ARG A 295 10.68 6.07 -14.29
N PHE A 296 10.09 5.67 -15.42
CA PHE A 296 10.02 6.51 -16.61
C PHE A 296 8.98 7.63 -16.47
N ARG A 297 7.83 7.37 -15.86
CA ARG A 297 6.74 8.35 -15.78
C ARG A 297 6.77 9.24 -14.54
N VAL A 298 7.34 8.77 -13.43
CA VAL A 298 7.33 9.54 -12.18
C VAL A 298 8.69 10.19 -11.96
N LEU A 299 9.76 9.39 -11.99
CA LEU A 299 11.08 9.87 -11.58
C LEU A 299 11.78 10.69 -12.65
N ARG A 300 11.56 10.37 -13.94
CA ARG A 300 12.16 11.13 -15.05
C ARG A 300 11.67 12.56 -15.06
N PHE A 301 10.37 12.79 -14.89
CA PHE A 301 9.79 14.13 -14.86
C PHE A 301 10.28 14.95 -13.67
N LYS A 302 10.42 14.33 -12.50
CA LYS A 302 10.99 14.97 -11.31
C LYS A 302 12.41 15.52 -11.55
N LYS A 303 13.24 14.84 -12.36
CA LYS A 303 14.59 15.32 -12.72
C LYS A 303 14.57 16.29 -13.90
N LEU A 304 13.67 16.07 -14.86
CA LEU A 304 13.59 16.86 -16.10
C LEU A 304 13.02 18.27 -15.86
N ILE A 305 11.94 18.39 -15.08
CA ILE A 305 11.23 19.67 -14.88
C ILE A 305 12.15 20.76 -14.28
N PRO A 306 12.88 20.52 -13.18
CA PRO A 306 13.78 21.53 -12.62
C PRO A 306 14.88 21.91 -13.62
N THR A 307 15.41 20.93 -14.36
CA THR A 307 16.46 21.17 -15.35
C THR A 307 15.96 22.05 -16.49
N LEU A 308 14.75 21.78 -17.01
CA LEU A 308 14.12 22.61 -18.03
C LEU A 308 13.78 24.00 -17.48
N ALA A 309 13.25 24.10 -16.26
CA ALA A 309 12.93 25.38 -15.63
C ALA A 309 14.18 26.27 -15.46
N ILE A 310 15.31 25.68 -15.04
CA ILE A 310 16.60 26.38 -14.98
C ILE A 310 17.04 26.82 -16.37
N ALA A 311 16.97 25.95 -17.37
CA ALA A 311 17.34 26.28 -18.75
C ALA A 311 16.50 27.43 -19.31
N PHE A 312 15.17 27.38 -19.16
CA PHE A 312 14.28 28.47 -19.56
C PHE A 312 14.58 29.76 -18.78
N GLY A 313 14.81 29.67 -17.47
CA GLY A 313 15.20 30.81 -16.64
C GLY A 313 16.47 31.50 -17.15
N CYS A 314 17.51 30.74 -17.51
CA CYS A 314 18.74 31.29 -18.10
C CYS A 314 18.47 31.99 -19.44
N VAL A 315 17.62 31.42 -20.30
CA VAL A 315 17.24 32.04 -21.58
C VAL A 315 16.51 33.36 -21.35
N PHE A 316 15.54 33.40 -20.43
CA PHE A 316 14.82 34.63 -20.11
C PHE A 316 15.76 35.72 -19.56
N VAL A 317 16.68 35.37 -18.66
CA VAL A 317 17.66 36.33 -18.13
C VAL A 317 18.56 36.88 -19.24
N ALA A 318 19.06 36.03 -20.14
CA ALA A 318 19.88 36.46 -21.27
C ALA A 318 19.12 37.39 -22.22
N LEU A 319 17.85 37.08 -22.51
CA LEU A 319 16.98 37.93 -23.31
C LEU A 319 16.72 39.29 -22.63
N SER A 320 16.46 39.29 -21.32
CA SER A 320 16.27 40.53 -20.56
C SER A 320 17.51 41.41 -20.58
N VAL A 321 18.69 40.83 -20.35
CA VAL A 321 19.97 41.56 -20.43
C VAL A 321 20.19 42.11 -21.85
N GLY A 322 19.88 41.32 -22.88
CA GLY A 322 19.95 41.75 -24.27
C GLY A 322 19.04 42.95 -24.57
N ILE A 323 17.79 42.92 -24.12
CA ILE A 323 16.82 44.01 -24.29
C ILE A 323 17.27 45.27 -23.54
N ILE A 324 17.78 45.12 -22.31
CA ILE A 324 18.28 46.27 -21.54
C ILE A 324 19.49 46.90 -22.26
N ALA A 325 20.41 46.08 -22.78
CA ALA A 325 21.57 46.56 -23.52
C ALA A 325 21.16 47.31 -24.80
N THR A 326 20.19 46.79 -25.56
CA THR A 326 19.71 47.46 -26.78
C THR A 326 18.94 48.75 -26.49
N LEU A 327 18.19 48.82 -25.39
CA LEU A 327 17.55 50.06 -24.94
C LEU A 327 18.59 51.10 -24.49
N MET A 328 19.62 50.68 -23.75
CA MET A 328 20.70 51.57 -23.30
C MET A 328 21.49 52.14 -24.49
N THR A 329 21.79 51.33 -25.50
CA THR A 329 22.46 51.83 -26.72
C THR A 329 21.57 52.80 -27.49
N PHE A 330 20.27 52.52 -27.61
CA PHE A 330 19.31 53.42 -28.27
C PHE A 330 19.17 54.78 -27.55
N ILE A 331 19.07 54.78 -26.22
CA ILE A 331 19.03 56.01 -25.42
C ILE A 331 20.32 56.81 -25.59
N TRP A 332 21.47 56.12 -25.59
CA TRP A 332 22.77 56.76 -25.78
C TRP A 332 22.92 57.40 -27.16
N THR A 333 22.55 56.70 -28.23
CA THR A 333 22.60 57.24 -29.61
C THR A 333 21.68 58.45 -29.79
N ASN A 334 20.46 58.41 -29.23
CA ASN A 334 19.54 59.54 -29.32
C ASN A 334 20.08 60.79 -28.59
N ARG A 335 20.71 60.61 -27.42
CA ARG A 335 21.37 61.71 -26.70
C ARG A 335 22.50 62.34 -27.49
N THR A 336 23.34 61.53 -28.14
CA THR A 336 24.43 62.07 -28.98
C THR A 336 23.90 62.87 -30.15
N SER A 337 22.81 62.43 -30.79
CA SER A 337 22.16 63.18 -31.88
C SER A 337 21.53 64.50 -31.42
N THR A 338 20.99 64.56 -30.19
CA THR A 338 20.44 65.82 -29.66
C THR A 338 21.54 66.83 -29.33
N LEU A 339 22.68 66.36 -28.79
CA LEU A 339 23.84 67.21 -28.52
C LEU A 339 24.45 67.81 -29.79
N SER A 340 24.55 67.03 -30.87
CA SER A 340 25.05 67.56 -32.15
C SER A 340 24.15 68.66 -32.74
N LEU A 341 22.82 68.53 -32.60
CA LEU A 341 21.88 69.54 -33.08
C LEU A 341 21.92 70.83 -32.25
N LEU A 342 22.11 70.74 -30.92
CA LEU A 342 22.29 71.91 -30.08
C LEU A 342 23.59 72.67 -30.42
N GLN A 343 24.67 71.96 -30.72
CA GLN A 343 25.94 72.57 -31.07
C GLN A 343 25.94 73.27 -32.45
N GLU A 344 25.14 72.81 -33.41
CA GLU A 344 24.88 73.54 -34.67
C GLU A 344 24.02 74.79 -34.45
N SER A 345 23.09 74.76 -33.49
CA SER A 345 22.23 75.91 -33.19
C SER A 345 22.98 77.07 -32.51
N GLU A 346 24.01 76.79 -31.70
CA GLU A 346 24.85 77.85 -31.10
C GLU A 346 25.82 78.50 -32.10
N CYS A 347 26.18 77.82 -33.18
CA CYS A 347 27.08 78.38 -34.20
C CYS A 347 26.37 79.30 -35.22
N SER A 348 25.04 79.38 -35.18
CA SER A 348 24.23 80.09 -36.18
C SER A 348 23.54 81.36 -35.66
N SER A 349 23.81 81.78 -34.41
CA SER A 349 23.43 83.11 -33.92
C SER A 349 24.52 84.15 -34.28
N PRO A 350 24.22 85.16 -35.11
CA PRO A 350 25.15 86.21 -35.54
C PRO A 350 25.52 87.22 -34.45
#